data_AF-A0A8T5P014-F1
#
_entry.id   AF-A0A8T5P014-F1
#
_cell.length_a   1.000
_cell.length_b   1.000
_cell.length_c   1.000
_cell.angle_alpha   90.00
_cell.angle_beta   90.00
_cell.angle_gamma   90.00
#
_symmetry.space_group_name_H-M   'P 1'
#
loop_
_entity.id
_entity.type
_entity.pdbx_description
1 polymer ?
#
loop_
_entity_poly.entity_id
_entity_poly.type
_entity_poly.pdbx_seq_one_letter_code
_entity_poly.pdbx_strand_id
1 'polypeptide(L)'
;MKDEAIIPLLHRHRSMTFFTRDLGFYQSKLCHSKYCIVCLSVGQYDVASFIRRFLHHPEFNTSIKRMGTVIKVTHPGMRIWQLHAEKEDEIEWYD
;
A
#
# COMPACT_ATOMS: atom_id res chain seq x y z
N MET A 1 -8.70 -12.15 12.23
CA MET A 1 -9.08 -13.00 11.08
C MET A 1 -7.93 -12.89 10.09
N LYS A 2 -7.11 -13.93 9.94
CA LYS A 2 -6.07 -13.95 8.90
C LYS A 2 -6.76 -14.37 7.61
N ASP A 3 -7.03 -13.41 6.73
CA ASP A 3 -7.53 -13.71 5.40
C ASP A 3 -6.37 -14.22 4.53
N GLU A 4 -5.92 -15.44 4.80
CA GLU A 4 -4.90 -16.13 4.00
C GLU A 4 -5.33 -16.28 2.52
N ALA A 5 -6.63 -16.07 2.24
CA ALA A 5 -7.21 -16.07 0.90
C ALA A 5 -6.96 -14.78 0.09
N ILE A 6 -6.60 -13.65 0.72
CA ILE A 6 -6.53 -12.38 -0.02
C ILE A 6 -5.37 -12.37 -1.02
N ILE A 7 -4.18 -12.87 -0.64
CA ILE A 7 -3.00 -12.87 -1.53
C ILE A 7 -3.24 -13.72 -2.79
N PRO A 8 -3.76 -14.96 -2.70
CA PRO A 8 -4.20 -15.71 -3.88
C PRO A 8 -5.19 -14.96 -4.78
N LEU A 9 -6.12 -14.20 -4.20
CA LEU A 9 -7.04 -13.35 -4.98
C LEU A 9 -6.29 -12.22 -5.70
N LEU A 10 -5.37 -11.54 -5.02
CA LEU A 10 -4.56 -10.48 -5.61
C LEU A 10 -3.70 -10.99 -6.79
N HIS A 11 -3.25 -12.25 -6.77
CA HIS A 11 -2.49 -12.83 -7.88
C HIS A 11 -3.33 -13.08 -9.15
N ARG A 12 -4.65 -13.30 -9.00
CA ARG A 12 -5.56 -13.63 -10.11
C ARG A 12 -5.98 -12.39 -10.90
N HIS A 13 -6.12 -11.24 -10.25
CA HIS A 13 -6.54 -10.00 -10.89
C HIS A 13 -5.34 -9.07 -11.09
N ARG A 14 -5.25 -8.45 -12.26
CA ARG A 14 -4.18 -7.49 -12.56
C ARG A 14 -4.57 -6.11 -12.07
N SER A 15 -3.57 -5.35 -11.62
CA SER A 15 -3.68 -3.92 -11.33
C SER A 15 -4.55 -3.56 -10.11
N MET A 16 -4.75 -4.48 -9.17
CA MET A 16 -5.54 -4.19 -7.97
C MET A 16 -4.73 -3.45 -6.91
N THR A 17 -5.38 -2.47 -6.26
CA THR A 17 -4.86 -1.83 -5.05
C THR A 17 -5.71 -2.28 -3.87
N PHE A 18 -5.09 -3.02 -2.93
CA PHE A 18 -5.76 -3.53 -1.75
C PHE A 18 -5.47 -2.62 -0.55
N PHE A 19 -6.50 -1.96 -0.03
CA PHE A 19 -6.41 -1.15 1.17
C PHE A 19 -6.82 -1.98 2.40
N THR A 20 -6.00 -1.95 3.44
CA THR A 20 -6.25 -2.64 4.70
C THR A 20 -5.71 -1.84 5.88
N ARG A 21 -6.24 -2.06 7.09
CA ARG A 21 -5.64 -1.58 8.35
C ARG A 21 -4.80 -2.65 9.04
N ASP A 22 -4.78 -3.86 8.50
CA ASP A 22 -3.98 -4.96 9.04
C ASP A 22 -2.51 -4.77 8.67
N LEU A 23 -1.71 -4.31 9.63
CA LEU A 23 -0.26 -4.11 9.46
C LEU A 23 0.51 -5.42 9.27
N GLY A 24 -0.12 -6.57 9.51
CA GLY A 24 0.43 -7.88 9.17
C GLY A 24 0.72 -8.05 7.68
N PHE A 25 0.14 -7.22 6.80
CA PHE A 25 0.45 -7.21 5.36
C PHE A 25 1.64 -6.32 4.99
N TYR A 26 2.21 -5.54 5.92
CA TYR A 26 3.37 -4.69 5.65
C TYR A 26 4.66 -5.50 5.69
N GLN A 27 4.89 -6.30 4.64
CA GLN A 27 6.06 -7.18 4.52
C GLN A 27 6.63 -7.09 3.11
N SER A 28 7.94 -6.90 2.98
CA SER A 28 8.63 -6.79 1.68
C SER A 28 8.39 -8.00 0.77
N LYS A 29 8.31 -9.21 1.33
CA LYS A 29 8.03 -10.45 0.58
C LYS A 29 6.64 -10.50 -0.08
N LEU A 30 5.73 -9.59 0.28
CA LEU A 30 4.40 -9.50 -0.33
C LEU A 30 4.37 -8.55 -1.53
N CYS A 31 5.47 -7.85 -1.85
CA CYS A 31 5.59 -7.08 -3.09
C CYS A 31 5.42 -7.98 -4.30
N HIS A 32 4.59 -7.56 -5.27
CA HIS A 32 4.33 -8.34 -6.47
C HIS A 32 3.86 -7.44 -7.62
N SER A 33 4.33 -7.70 -8.83
CA SER A 33 4.11 -6.84 -10.00
C SER A 33 2.65 -6.67 -10.43
N LYS A 34 1.75 -7.56 -10.00
CA LYS A 34 0.32 -7.52 -10.37
C LYS A 34 -0.57 -6.70 -9.45
N TYR A 35 -0.10 -6.29 -8.27
CA TYR A 35 -0.94 -5.59 -7.30
C TYR A 35 -0.14 -4.58 -6.47
N CYS A 36 -0.87 -3.81 -5.68
CA CYS A 36 -0.36 -2.93 -4.63
C CYS A 36 -1.11 -3.25 -3.33
N ILE A 37 -0.40 -3.27 -2.21
CA ILE A 37 -1.03 -3.36 -0.87
C ILE A 37 -0.76 -2.06 -0.13
N VAL A 38 -1.80 -1.46 0.44
CA VAL A 38 -1.73 -0.23 1.22
C VAL A 38 -2.25 -0.49 2.64
N CYS A 39 -1.33 -0.48 3.60
CA CYS A 39 -1.57 -0.67 5.02
C CYS A 39 -1.75 0.69 5.71
N LEU A 40 -2.96 0.97 6.19
CA LEU A 40 -3.36 2.23 6.81
C LEU A 40 -3.10 2.19 8.32
N SER A 41 -1.97 2.74 8.75
CA SER A 41 -1.57 2.92 10.15
C SER A 41 -2.13 4.23 10.72
N VAL A 42 -3.43 4.45 10.54
CA VAL A 42 -4.17 5.64 11.00
C VAL A 42 -5.43 5.24 11.77
N GLY A 43 -6.04 6.20 12.45
CA GLY A 43 -7.31 6.03 13.15
C GLY A 43 -8.42 5.57 12.20
N GLN A 44 -9.39 4.81 12.72
CA GLN A 44 -10.49 4.28 11.90
C GLN A 44 -11.34 5.35 11.23
N TYR A 45 -11.44 6.52 11.87
CA TYR A 45 -12.17 7.68 11.37
C TYR A 45 -11.40 8.45 10.29
N ASP A 46 -10.09 8.24 10.19
CA ASP A 46 -9.22 8.94 9.23
C ASP A 46 -9.04 8.17 7.91
N VAL A 47 -9.39 6.87 7.90
CA VAL A 47 -9.19 5.95 6.78
C VAL A 47 -9.57 6.54 5.43
N ALA A 48 -10.80 7.05 5.31
CA ALA A 48 -11.29 7.60 4.04
C ALA A 48 -10.49 8.83 3.59
N SER A 49 -10.08 9.69 4.53
CA SER A 49 -9.28 10.87 4.24
C SER A 49 -7.89 10.46 3.72
N PHE A 50 -7.23 9.53 4.40
CA PHE A 50 -5.90 9.06 4.01
C PHE A 50 -5.88 8.23 2.72
N ILE A 51 -6.93 7.45 2.44
CA ILE A 51 -7.08 6.79 1.13
C ILE A 51 -7.15 7.83 0.02
N ARG A 52 -7.96 8.89 0.19
CA ARG A 52 -8.02 9.98 -0.80
C ARG A 52 -6.66 10.66 -0.94
N ARG A 53 -6.02 11.05 0.17
CA ARG A 53 -4.70 11.71 0.15
C ARG A 53 -3.66 10.86 -0.60
N PHE A 54 -3.59 9.56 -0.30
CA PHE A 54 -2.74 8.60 -0.99
C PHE A 54 -3.02 8.53 -2.50
N LEU A 55 -4.29 8.41 -2.90
CA LEU A 55 -4.68 8.30 -4.31
C LEU A 55 -4.45 9.60 -5.11
N HIS A 56 -4.30 10.75 -4.45
CA HIS A 56 -3.93 12.01 -5.11
C HIS A 56 -2.42 12.27 -5.11
N HIS A 57 -1.64 11.50 -4.36
CA HIS A 57 -0.19 11.70 -4.28
C HIS A 57 0.48 11.45 -5.64
N PRO A 58 1.35 12.34 -6.15
CA PRO A 58 1.97 12.21 -7.48
C PRO A 58 2.67 10.87 -7.73
N GLU A 59 3.29 10.30 -6.70
CA GLU A 59 3.95 8.98 -6.76
C GLU A 59 2.97 7.80 -6.89
N PHE A 60 1.68 7.96 -6.55
CA PHE A 60 0.71 6.86 -6.45
C PHE A 60 -0.63 7.13 -7.15
N ASN A 61 -0.76 8.24 -7.87
CA ASN A 61 -2.03 8.70 -8.44
C ASN A 61 -2.57 7.87 -9.61
N THR A 62 -1.78 6.95 -10.17
CA THR A 62 -2.24 6.01 -11.19
C THR A 62 -2.06 4.57 -10.74
N SER A 63 -2.88 3.66 -11.27
CA SER A 63 -2.73 2.24 -10.95
C SER A 63 -1.35 1.70 -11.31
N ILE A 64 -0.77 2.16 -12.43
CA ILE A 64 0.55 1.72 -12.90
C ILE A 64 1.63 2.09 -11.88
N LYS A 65 1.63 3.33 -11.39
CA LYS A 65 2.62 3.81 -10.41
C LYS A 65 2.55 3.08 -9.07
N ARG A 66 1.39 2.51 -8.72
CA ARG A 66 1.22 1.75 -7.47
C ARG A 66 1.75 0.32 -7.55
N MET A 67 1.81 -0.30 -8.73
CA MET A 67 2.07 -1.73 -8.82
C MET A 67 3.45 -2.14 -8.29
N GLY A 68 3.54 -3.33 -7.71
CA GLY A 68 4.80 -3.84 -7.18
C GLY A 68 5.18 -3.28 -5.82
N THR A 69 4.26 -2.59 -5.13
CA THR A 69 4.55 -1.96 -3.83
C THR A 69 3.69 -2.51 -2.70
N VAL A 70 4.27 -2.48 -1.50
CA VAL A 70 3.58 -2.63 -0.23
C VAL A 70 3.87 -1.36 0.58
N ILE A 71 2.84 -0.59 0.87
CA ILE A 71 2.96 0.77 1.40
C ILE A 71 2.32 0.84 2.77
N LYS A 72 3.00 1.42 3.75
CA LYS A 72 2.44 1.79 5.05
C LYS A 72 2.16 3.28 5.06
N VAL A 73 0.90 3.64 5.17
CA VAL A 73 0.40 5.02 5.26
C VAL A 73 0.29 5.40 6.73
N THR A 74 0.92 6.49 7.14
CA THR A 74 0.97 7.01 8.51
C THR A 74 0.55 8.49 8.52
N HIS A 75 0.41 9.09 9.71
CA HIS A 75 0.15 10.54 9.81
C HIS A 75 1.28 11.39 9.19
N PRO A 76 2.58 11.12 9.44
CA PRO A 76 3.68 11.89 8.84
C PRO A 76 3.85 11.67 7.32
N GLY A 77 3.52 10.48 6.82
CA GLY A 77 3.81 10.15 5.43
C GLY A 77 3.53 8.71 5.06
N MET A 78 4.42 8.15 4.26
CA MET A 78 4.34 6.81 3.71
C MET A 78 5.71 6.14 3.78
N ARG A 79 5.71 4.86 4.12
CA ARG A 79 6.89 4.00 4.02
C ARG A 79 6.65 2.90 3.01
N ILE A 80 7.59 2.66 2.12
CA ILE A 80 7.36 1.87 0.91
C ILE A 80 8.36 0.74 0.82
N TRP A 81 7.83 -0.48 0.70
CA TRP A 81 8.56 -1.59 0.10
C TRP A 81 8.22 -1.66 -1.38
N GLN A 82 9.24 -1.77 -2.21
CA GLN A 82 9.09 -1.93 -3.65
C GLN A 82 9.67 -3.28 -4.09
N LEU A 83 9.07 -3.88 -5.11
CA LEU A 83 9.54 -5.12 -5.69
C LEU A 83 11.02 -4.97 -6.12
N HIS A 84 11.86 -5.91 -5.69
CA HIS A 84 13.32 -5.92 -5.90
C HIS A 84 14.12 -4.84 -5.15
N ALA A 85 13.48 -4.01 -4.31
CA ALA A 85 14.22 -3.11 -3.43
C ALA A 85 14.78 -3.87 -2.23
N GLU A 86 16.04 -3.60 -1.88
CA GLU A 86 16.69 -4.15 -0.69
C GLU A 86 16.35 -3.37 0.58
N LYS A 87 15.93 -2.11 0.43
CA LYS A 87 15.62 -1.18 1.52
C LYS A 87 14.24 -0.56 1.38
N GLU A 88 13.72 -0.09 2.50
CA GLU A 88 12.47 0.67 2.60
C GLU A 88 12.74 2.13 2.21
N ASP A 89 11.84 2.72 1.43
CA ASP A 89 11.84 4.15 1.14
C ASP A 89 10.81 4.88 2.02
N GLU A 90 10.99 6.18 2.20
CA GLU A 90 10.10 7.01 3.00
C GLU A 90 9.76 8.30 2.25
N ILE A 91 8.48 8.67 2.27
CA ILE A 91 7.93 9.86 1.63
C ILE A 91 7.06 10.57 2.66
N GLU A 92 7.41 11.80 3.01
CA GLU A 92 6.54 12.66 3.82
C GLU A 92 5.38 13.19 2.97
N TRP A 93 4.28 13.53 3.61
CA TRP A 93 3.24 14.23 2.88
C TRP A 93 3.70 15.65 2.51
N TYR A 94 3.38 16.08 1.30
CA TYR A 94 3.42 17.50 0.98
C TYR A 94 2.38 18.25 1.82
N ASP A 95 2.75 19.45 2.27
CA ASP A 95 1.85 20.45 2.84
C ASP A 95 0.90 21.03 1.76
#